data_AF-A0A2K6PWC2-F1
#
_entry.id   AF-A0A2K6PWC2-F1
#
_cell.length_a   1.000
_cell.length_b   1.000
_cell.length_c   1.000
_cell.angle_alpha   90.00
_cell.angle_beta   90.00
_cell.angle_gamma   90.00
#
_symmetry.space_group_name_H-M   'P 1'
#
loop_
_entity.id
_entity.type
_entity.pdbx_description
1 polymer ?
#
loop_
_entity_poly.entity_id
_entity_poly.type
_entity_poly.pdbx_seq_one_letter_code
_entity_poly.pdbx_strand_id
1 'polypeptide(L)'
;MEDIHTLLKEGVPKSRRGEIWQFLALQYRLRHRLPNKQQPPDISYKELLKQLTAQQHAILVDLGRTFPTHPYFSVQLGPGQLSLFNLLKAYSLLDKEVGYCQGISFVAGVLLLHMSEEQAFEMLKFLMYDLGFRKQYRPDMMSLQIQMYQLSRLLHDYHRDLYNHLEENEISPSLYAAPWFLTLFASQFSLGFVARVFDIIFLQGTEVIFKVALSLLSSQETLIMECESFENIVEFLKSTLPDMNTSEMEKIITQVFEMDISKQLHAYEVEYHVLQDELQESSYACEDSEPLEKLERANSQLKRQNMDLLEKLQVAHAKIQALESNLENILTRETKMKSLIRTLEQEKMAHQKTVEQIRKLLPADALANCELLLRDLSCNPNNKAKIGSKP
;
A
#
# COMPACT_ATOMS: atom_id res chain seq x y z
N MET A 1 17.32 -7.41 35.15
CA MET A 1 16.61 -6.65 34.08
C MET A 1 17.53 -5.62 33.50
N GLU A 2 18.25 -4.89 34.36
CA GLU A 2 19.32 -3.96 34.00
C GLU A 2 20.31 -4.59 33.01
N ASP A 3 20.84 -5.79 33.30
CA ASP A 3 21.77 -6.48 32.37
C ASP A 3 21.18 -6.75 30.97
N ILE A 4 19.90 -7.13 30.88
CA ILE A 4 19.24 -7.38 29.58
C ILE A 4 19.04 -6.06 28.84
N HIS A 5 18.66 -5.00 29.56
CA HIS A 5 18.47 -3.67 28.99
C HIS A 5 19.80 -3.13 28.43
N THR A 6 20.88 -3.20 29.21
CA THR A 6 22.23 -2.78 28.79
C THR A 6 22.71 -3.56 27.56
N LEU A 7 22.58 -4.89 27.56
CA LEU A 7 22.98 -5.72 26.41
C LEU A 7 22.16 -5.42 25.15
N LEU A 8 20.86 -5.16 25.28
CA LEU A 8 20.03 -4.76 24.13
C LEU A 8 20.39 -3.38 23.59
N LYS A 9 20.85 -2.47 24.46
CA LYS A 9 21.34 -1.14 24.08
C LYS A 9 22.64 -1.25 23.28
N GLU A 10 23.58 -2.09 23.71
CA GLU A 10 24.85 -2.35 23.01
C GLU A 10 24.67 -3.01 21.63
N GLY A 11 23.55 -3.70 21.44
CA GLY A 11 23.10 -4.18 20.13
C GLY A 11 22.87 -5.68 20.08
N VAL A 12 21.93 -6.08 19.22
CA VAL A 12 21.52 -7.48 19.06
C VAL A 12 22.17 -8.09 17.82
N PRO A 13 22.97 -9.18 17.93
CA PRO A 13 23.54 -9.86 16.79
C PRO A 13 22.47 -10.40 15.83
N LYS A 14 22.58 -10.07 14.54
CA LYS A 14 21.58 -10.45 13.51
C LYS A 14 21.28 -11.95 13.47
N SER A 15 22.28 -12.81 13.70
CA SER A 15 22.15 -14.27 13.65
C SER A 15 21.38 -14.86 14.82
N ARG A 16 21.28 -14.14 15.94
CA ARG A 16 20.60 -14.60 17.17
C ARG A 16 19.34 -13.83 17.48
N ARG A 17 18.99 -12.83 16.67
CA ARG A 17 17.87 -11.92 16.93
C ARG A 17 16.55 -12.66 17.12
N GLY A 18 16.25 -13.66 16.28
CA GLY A 18 15.04 -14.48 16.43
C GLY A 18 14.97 -15.26 17.75
N GLU A 19 16.09 -15.80 18.21
CA GLU A 19 16.17 -16.48 19.53
C GLU A 19 15.99 -15.48 20.68
N ILE A 20 16.59 -14.30 20.55
CA ILE A 20 16.54 -13.24 21.57
C ILE A 20 15.13 -12.69 21.70
N TRP A 21 14.41 -12.45 20.60
CA TRP A 21 13.00 -12.04 20.65
C TRP A 21 12.10 -13.09 21.31
N GLN A 22 12.29 -14.37 20.99
CA GLN A 22 11.59 -15.47 21.66
C GLN A 22 11.92 -15.53 23.16
N PHE A 23 13.19 -15.33 23.53
CA PHE A 23 13.61 -15.26 24.92
C PHE A 23 12.95 -14.09 25.66
N LEU A 24 12.91 -12.90 25.07
CA LEU A 24 12.27 -11.72 25.65
C LEU A 24 10.76 -11.94 25.83
N ALA A 25 10.08 -12.54 24.84
CA ALA A 25 8.67 -12.91 24.96
C ALA A 25 8.42 -13.92 26.10
N LEU A 26 9.31 -14.91 26.26
CA LEU A 26 9.25 -15.84 27.39
C LEU A 26 9.42 -15.09 28.73
N GLN A 27 10.41 -14.21 28.83
CA GLN A 27 10.64 -13.40 30.02
C GLN A 27 9.44 -12.50 30.35
N TYR A 28 8.80 -11.93 29.33
CA TYR A 28 7.59 -11.14 29.48
C TYR A 28 6.44 -11.98 30.05
N ARG A 29 6.16 -13.16 29.48
CA ARG A 29 5.09 -14.08 29.94
C ARG A 29 5.28 -14.61 31.35
N LEU A 30 6.52 -14.72 31.82
CA LEU A 30 6.81 -15.09 33.21
C LEU A 30 6.43 -13.99 34.20
N ARG A 31 6.53 -12.72 33.78
CA ARG A 31 6.27 -11.53 34.62
C ARG A 31 4.84 -11.02 34.49
N HIS A 32 4.26 -11.18 33.31
CA HIS A 32 2.93 -10.71 32.95
C HIS A 32 2.12 -11.90 32.45
N ARG A 33 0.99 -12.17 33.09
CA ARG A 33 0.04 -13.17 32.63
C ARG A 33 -1.14 -12.49 32.01
N LEU A 34 -1.44 -12.85 30.76
CA LEU A 34 -2.64 -12.38 30.09
C LEU A 34 -3.88 -12.95 30.81
N PRO A 35 -4.87 -12.11 31.18
CA PRO A 35 -6.12 -12.59 31.77
C PRO A 35 -6.81 -13.61 30.87
N ASN A 36 -7.44 -14.63 31.47
CA ASN A 36 -8.07 -15.74 30.73
C ASN A 36 -9.07 -15.28 29.66
N LYS A 37 -9.79 -14.17 29.89
CA LYS A 37 -10.77 -13.62 28.94
C LYS A 37 -10.13 -13.06 27.66
N GLN A 38 -8.86 -12.66 27.72
CA GLN A 38 -8.15 -12.04 26.62
C GLN A 38 -7.24 -13.01 25.88
N GLN A 39 -7.12 -14.27 26.35
CA GLN A 39 -6.24 -15.26 25.74
C GLN A 39 -6.70 -15.58 24.31
N PRO A 40 -5.77 -15.77 23.37
CA PRO A 40 -6.11 -16.25 22.05
C PRO A 40 -6.72 -17.65 22.14
N PRO A 41 -7.62 -18.03 21.20
CA PRO A 41 -8.10 -19.40 21.10
C PRO A 41 -6.96 -20.41 21.00
N ASP A 42 -7.06 -21.54 21.71
CA ASP A 42 -6.06 -22.60 21.67
C ASP A 42 -6.27 -23.50 20.44
N ILE A 43 -5.81 -23.01 19.28
CA ILE A 43 -5.87 -23.72 18.01
C ILE A 43 -4.47 -23.75 17.41
N SER A 44 -3.97 -24.95 17.10
CA SER A 44 -2.64 -25.11 16.50
C SER A 44 -2.54 -24.43 15.13
N TYR A 45 -1.36 -23.93 14.80
CA TYR A 45 -1.08 -23.30 13.51
C TYR A 45 -1.47 -24.19 12.32
N LYS A 46 -1.11 -25.48 12.39
CA LYS A 46 -1.41 -26.48 11.36
C LYS A 46 -2.92 -26.67 11.16
N GLU A 47 -3.71 -26.57 12.22
CA GLU A 47 -5.17 -26.71 12.11
C GLU A 47 -5.82 -25.45 11.53
N LEU A 48 -5.32 -24.26 11.85
CA LEU A 48 -5.77 -23.01 11.24
C LEU A 48 -5.53 -23.02 9.73
N LEU A 49 -4.37 -23.51 9.27
CA LEU A 49 -4.03 -23.55 7.84
C LEU A 49 -4.94 -24.44 7.00
N LYS A 50 -5.62 -25.43 7.60
CA LYS A 50 -6.60 -26.29 6.89
C LYS A 50 -7.90 -25.55 6.54
N GLN A 51 -8.19 -24.43 7.20
CA GLN A 51 -9.41 -23.67 6.98
C GLN A 51 -9.26 -22.66 5.84
N LEU A 52 -10.37 -22.09 5.36
CA LEU A 52 -10.38 -21.02 4.37
C LEU A 52 -10.57 -19.67 5.07
N THR A 53 -9.82 -18.65 4.68
CA THR A 53 -9.99 -17.28 5.19
C THR A 53 -10.81 -16.44 4.23
N ALA A 54 -11.72 -15.63 4.76
CA ALA A 54 -12.44 -14.63 3.98
C ALA A 54 -11.52 -13.48 3.50
N GLN A 55 -10.35 -13.32 4.12
CA GLN A 55 -9.43 -12.20 3.88
C GLN A 55 -8.39 -12.48 2.79
N GLN A 56 -8.57 -13.56 2.01
CA GLN A 56 -7.59 -14.02 1.01
C GLN A 56 -7.20 -12.91 0.02
N HIS A 57 -8.17 -12.15 -0.48
CA HIS A 57 -7.89 -11.09 -1.46
C HIS A 57 -7.04 -9.96 -0.87
N ALA A 58 -7.41 -9.46 0.31
CA ALA A 58 -6.67 -8.40 1.00
C ALA A 58 -5.22 -8.82 1.31
N ILE A 59 -5.03 -10.06 1.79
CA ILE A 59 -3.70 -10.61 2.06
C ILE A 59 -2.87 -10.65 0.76
N LEU A 60 -3.41 -11.21 -0.33
CA LEU A 60 -2.69 -11.36 -1.59
C LEU A 60 -2.23 -10.03 -2.19
N VAL A 61 -3.04 -8.97 -2.07
CA VAL A 61 -2.68 -7.63 -2.54
C VAL A 61 -1.47 -7.08 -1.78
N ASP A 62 -1.42 -7.27 -0.47
CA ASP A 62 -0.34 -6.74 0.36
C ASP A 62 0.93 -7.59 0.31
N LEU A 63 0.86 -8.88 -0.02
CA LEU A 63 2.06 -9.72 -0.22
C LEU A 63 3.02 -9.10 -1.23
N GLY A 64 2.50 -8.63 -2.36
CA GLY A 64 3.32 -8.02 -3.42
C GLY A 64 3.92 -6.67 -3.04
N ARG A 65 3.40 -6.02 -1.98
CA ARG A 65 3.88 -4.73 -1.47
C ARG A 65 4.77 -4.87 -0.24
N THR A 66 4.83 -6.06 0.37
CA THR A 66 5.58 -6.30 1.61
C THR A 66 7.01 -6.71 1.27
N PHE A 67 7.96 -5.79 1.48
CA PHE A 67 9.39 -5.97 1.18
C PHE A 67 9.69 -6.49 -0.24
N PRO A 68 9.13 -5.88 -1.31
CA PRO A 68 9.22 -6.43 -2.68
C PRO A 68 10.65 -6.53 -3.21
N THR A 69 11.56 -5.69 -2.71
CA THR A 69 12.97 -5.69 -3.11
C THR A 69 13.82 -6.68 -2.31
N HIS A 70 13.30 -7.25 -1.23
CA HIS A 70 14.05 -8.19 -0.40
C HIS A 70 14.10 -9.58 -1.07
N PRO A 71 15.28 -10.22 -1.21
CA PRO A 71 15.43 -11.47 -1.98
C PRO A 71 14.49 -12.62 -1.55
N TYR A 72 14.14 -12.67 -0.27
CA TYR A 72 13.24 -13.70 0.25
C TYR A 72 11.76 -13.50 -0.17
N PHE A 73 11.35 -12.25 -0.43
CA PHE A 73 9.96 -11.88 -0.76
C PHE A 73 9.78 -11.39 -2.20
N SER A 74 10.87 -11.23 -2.97
CA SER A 74 10.83 -10.66 -4.32
C SER A 74 10.17 -11.56 -5.36
N VAL A 75 10.18 -12.87 -5.15
CA VAL A 75 9.55 -13.83 -6.06
C VAL A 75 8.05 -13.88 -5.77
N GLN A 76 7.24 -13.50 -6.76
CA GLN A 76 5.77 -13.54 -6.68
C GLN A 76 5.30 -14.98 -6.41
N LEU A 77 4.57 -15.16 -5.31
CA LEU A 77 4.15 -16.48 -4.79
C LEU A 77 5.31 -17.47 -4.61
N GLY A 78 6.52 -16.96 -4.39
CA GLY A 78 7.68 -17.75 -3.97
C GLY A 78 7.58 -18.20 -2.52
N PRO A 79 8.57 -18.97 -2.02
CA PRO A 79 8.51 -19.56 -0.68
C PRO A 79 8.31 -18.54 0.44
N GLY A 80 8.97 -17.38 0.38
CA GLY A 80 8.79 -16.34 1.40
C GLY A 80 7.41 -15.70 1.38
N GLN A 81 6.86 -15.38 0.20
CA GLN A 81 5.49 -14.85 0.09
C GLN A 81 4.43 -15.88 0.51
N LEU A 82 4.63 -17.17 0.20
CA LEU A 82 3.72 -18.23 0.63
C LEU A 82 3.76 -18.46 2.16
N SER A 83 4.95 -18.44 2.75
CA SER A 83 5.10 -18.51 4.21
C SER A 83 4.42 -17.31 4.90
N LEU A 84 4.60 -16.10 4.33
CA LEU A 84 3.92 -14.90 4.80
C LEU A 84 2.40 -14.98 4.63
N PHE A 85 1.92 -15.51 3.50
CA PHE A 85 0.49 -15.75 3.28
C PHE A 85 -0.09 -16.67 4.35
N ASN A 86 0.59 -17.79 4.65
CA ASN A 86 0.14 -18.74 5.66
C ASN A 86 0.07 -18.11 7.06
N LEU A 87 1.08 -17.31 7.44
CA LEU A 87 1.07 -16.55 8.70
C LEU A 87 -0.16 -15.65 8.80
N LEU A 88 -0.38 -14.82 7.79
CA LEU A 88 -1.48 -13.83 7.77
C LEU A 88 -2.85 -14.51 7.71
N LYS A 89 -2.95 -15.59 6.92
CA LYS A 89 -4.14 -16.45 6.86
C LYS A 89 -4.46 -17.02 8.23
N ALA A 90 -3.51 -17.69 8.88
CA ALA A 90 -3.72 -18.30 10.18
C ALA A 90 -4.09 -17.25 11.24
N TYR A 91 -3.42 -16.10 11.24
CA TYR A 91 -3.74 -15.01 12.17
C TYR A 91 -5.17 -14.49 11.96
N SER A 92 -5.59 -14.28 10.71
CA SER A 92 -6.96 -13.82 10.39
C SER A 92 -8.07 -14.79 10.84
N LEU A 93 -7.74 -16.08 10.96
CA LEU A 93 -8.66 -17.11 11.43
C LEU A 93 -8.69 -17.22 12.95
N LEU A 94 -7.54 -16.95 13.59
CA LEU A 94 -7.38 -16.94 15.04
C LEU A 94 -8.07 -15.73 15.66
N ASP A 95 -7.73 -14.52 15.21
CA ASP A 95 -8.30 -13.26 15.68
C ASP A 95 -9.38 -12.80 14.70
N LYS A 96 -10.61 -13.28 14.88
CA LYS A 96 -11.73 -12.94 13.98
C LYS A 96 -12.24 -11.51 14.12
N GLU A 97 -11.95 -10.85 15.24
CA GLU A 97 -12.33 -9.45 15.47
C GLU A 97 -11.48 -8.52 14.62
N VAL A 98 -10.17 -8.78 14.56
CA VAL A 98 -9.24 -8.04 13.69
C VAL A 98 -9.30 -8.58 12.25
N GLY A 99 -9.28 -9.90 12.09
CA GLY A 99 -9.11 -10.58 10.82
C GLY A 99 -7.77 -10.22 10.19
N TYR A 100 -7.82 -9.49 9.07
CA TYR A 100 -6.65 -8.96 8.39
C TYR A 100 -6.79 -7.44 8.27
N CYS A 101 -5.85 -6.71 8.87
CA CYS A 101 -5.74 -5.27 8.73
C CYS A 101 -4.51 -4.93 7.88
N GLN A 102 -4.65 -3.97 6.95
CA GLN A 102 -3.54 -3.49 6.14
C GLN A 102 -2.38 -3.04 7.04
N GLY A 103 -1.16 -3.45 6.67
CA GLY A 103 0.06 -3.16 7.41
C GLY A 103 0.57 -4.30 8.29
N ILE A 104 -0.30 -5.22 8.75
CA ILE A 104 0.12 -6.36 9.59
C ILE A 104 1.07 -7.32 8.85
N SER A 105 1.03 -7.34 7.51
CA SER A 105 1.94 -8.11 6.67
C SER A 105 3.40 -7.73 6.89
N PHE A 106 3.70 -6.44 7.11
CA PHE A 106 5.05 -5.97 7.39
C PHE A 106 5.56 -6.50 8.73
N VAL A 107 4.71 -6.48 9.76
CA VAL A 107 5.05 -7.02 11.09
C VAL A 107 5.35 -8.52 10.99
N ALA A 108 4.47 -9.28 10.34
CA ALA A 108 4.68 -10.72 10.12
C ALA A 108 5.93 -11.00 9.26
N GLY A 109 6.18 -10.17 8.24
CA GLY A 109 7.37 -10.27 7.38
C GLY A 109 8.67 -10.06 8.14
N VAL A 110 8.74 -9.06 9.04
CA VAL A 110 9.93 -8.82 9.89
C VAL A 110 10.20 -10.03 10.78
N LEU A 111 9.17 -10.62 11.39
CA LEU A 111 9.32 -11.83 12.21
C LEU A 111 9.86 -12.99 11.37
N LEU A 112 9.25 -13.24 10.21
CA LEU A 112 9.60 -14.34 9.32
C LEU A 112 11.04 -14.25 8.76
N LEU A 113 11.61 -13.05 8.67
CA LEU A 113 13.02 -12.88 8.31
C LEU A 113 14.00 -13.37 9.38
N HIS A 114 13.56 -13.57 10.61
CA HIS A 114 14.43 -13.86 11.76
C HIS A 114 14.16 -15.23 12.41
N MET A 115 13.12 -15.95 11.99
CA MET A 115 12.76 -17.26 12.55
C MET A 115 11.93 -18.10 11.57
N SER A 116 11.68 -19.36 11.90
CA SER A 116 10.82 -20.22 11.07
C SER A 116 9.36 -19.75 11.05
N GLU A 117 8.59 -20.19 10.06
CA GLU A 117 7.18 -19.83 9.88
C GLU A 117 6.34 -20.09 11.14
N GLU A 118 6.45 -21.27 11.75
CA GLU A 118 5.67 -21.60 12.96
C GLU A 118 6.11 -20.74 14.17
N GLN A 119 7.41 -20.45 14.32
CA GLN A 119 7.91 -19.54 15.35
C GLN A 119 7.41 -18.10 15.12
N ALA A 120 7.42 -17.64 13.88
CA ALA A 120 6.94 -16.30 13.52
C ALA A 120 5.45 -16.15 13.83
N PHE A 121 4.65 -17.21 13.64
CA PHE A 121 3.24 -17.23 14.05
C PHE A 121 3.08 -17.07 15.56
N GLU A 122 3.84 -17.83 16.36
CA GLU A 122 3.81 -17.73 17.82
C GLU A 122 4.22 -16.34 18.32
N MET A 123 5.24 -15.74 17.69
CA MET A 123 5.69 -14.39 18.02
C MET A 123 4.71 -13.31 17.55
N LEU A 124 4.01 -13.51 16.44
CA LEU A 124 2.94 -12.62 15.99
C LEU A 124 1.76 -12.67 16.97
N LYS A 125 1.35 -13.86 17.41
CA LYS A 125 0.34 -14.01 18.48
C LYS A 125 0.77 -13.29 19.75
N PHE A 126 2.03 -13.45 20.16
CA PHE A 126 2.58 -12.76 21.32
C PHE A 126 2.50 -11.24 21.18
N LEU A 127 2.98 -10.66 20.07
CA LEU A 127 2.88 -9.21 19.85
C LEU A 127 1.43 -8.73 19.93
N MET A 128 0.54 -9.44 19.25
CA MET A 128 -0.85 -9.01 19.11
C MET A 128 -1.65 -9.14 20.41
N TYR A 129 -1.50 -10.24 21.14
CA TYR A 129 -2.26 -10.53 22.36
C TYR A 129 -1.50 -10.12 23.63
N ASP A 130 -0.31 -10.68 23.86
CA ASP A 130 0.48 -10.46 25.09
C ASP A 130 0.95 -8.99 25.22
N LEU A 131 1.48 -8.40 24.14
CA LEU A 131 1.85 -6.98 24.12
C LEU A 131 0.70 -6.05 23.73
N GLY A 132 -0.44 -6.60 23.28
CA GLY A 132 -1.65 -5.83 23.04
C GLY A 132 -1.67 -5.01 21.75
N PHE A 133 -0.76 -5.26 20.79
CA PHE A 133 -0.74 -4.56 19.50
C PHE A 133 -2.04 -4.74 18.71
N ARG A 134 -2.81 -5.80 18.93
CA ARG A 134 -4.07 -6.04 18.19
C ARG A 134 -5.06 -4.88 18.28
N LYS A 135 -5.02 -4.08 19.36
CA LYS A 135 -5.97 -2.98 19.60
C LYS A 135 -5.99 -1.96 18.47
N GLN A 136 -4.83 -1.62 17.91
CA GLN A 136 -4.69 -0.63 16.83
C GLN A 136 -5.11 -1.14 15.45
N TYR A 137 -5.25 -2.47 15.31
CA TYR A 137 -5.67 -3.12 14.06
C TYR A 137 -7.17 -3.46 14.04
N ARG A 138 -7.91 -3.11 15.09
CA ARG A 138 -9.36 -3.35 15.12
C ARG A 138 -10.07 -2.49 14.06
N PRO A 139 -11.16 -2.99 13.46
CA PRO A 139 -11.84 -2.29 12.36
C PRO A 139 -12.35 -0.89 12.71
N ASP A 140 -12.65 -0.61 13.98
CA ASP A 140 -13.11 0.69 14.45
C ASP A 140 -12.02 1.77 14.44
N MET A 141 -10.74 1.39 14.32
CA MET A 141 -9.56 2.25 14.39
C MET A 141 -9.51 3.15 15.64
N MET A 142 -10.30 2.86 16.68
CA MET A 142 -10.43 3.74 17.85
C MET A 142 -9.12 3.84 18.62
N SER A 143 -8.44 2.70 18.80
CA SER A 143 -7.14 2.69 19.47
C SER A 143 -6.07 3.44 18.65
N LEU A 144 -6.15 3.41 17.32
CA LEU A 144 -5.22 4.15 16.47
C LEU A 144 -5.49 5.67 16.56
N GLN A 145 -6.76 6.09 16.62
CA GLN A 145 -7.11 7.50 16.83
C GLN A 145 -6.61 8.04 18.16
N ILE A 146 -6.75 7.26 19.25
CA ILE A 146 -6.18 7.59 20.56
C ILE A 146 -4.66 7.75 20.44
N GLN A 147 -3.98 6.83 19.74
CA GLN A 147 -2.53 6.93 19.52
C GLN A 147 -2.13 8.18 18.72
N MET A 148 -2.90 8.56 17.69
CA MET A 148 -2.64 9.81 16.95
C MET A 148 -2.77 11.04 17.86
N TYR A 149 -3.77 11.06 18.73
CA TYR A 149 -3.94 12.11 19.73
C TYR A 149 -2.80 12.13 20.74
N GLN A 150 -2.42 10.98 21.31
CA GLN A 150 -1.30 10.87 22.24
C GLN A 150 0.02 11.38 21.63
N LEU A 151 0.29 11.07 20.35
CA LEU A 151 1.46 11.61 19.66
C LEU A 151 1.39 13.13 19.48
N SER A 152 0.21 13.66 19.15
CA SER A 152 -0.01 15.12 19.07
C SER A 152 0.25 15.80 20.41
N ARG A 153 -0.26 15.25 21.53
CA ARG A 153 -0.03 15.77 22.89
C ARG A 153 1.43 15.65 23.32
N LEU A 154 2.11 14.57 22.97
CA LEU A 154 3.56 14.45 23.19
C LEU A 154 4.35 15.55 22.47
N LEU A 155 4.02 15.84 21.20
CA LEU A 155 4.65 16.95 20.49
C LEU A 155 4.36 18.28 21.17
N HIS A 156 3.11 18.54 21.56
CA HIS A 156 2.73 19.74 22.29
C HIS A 156 3.52 19.93 23.60
N ASP A 157 3.76 18.86 24.36
CA ASP A 157 4.42 18.94 25.66
C ASP A 157 5.96 18.97 25.58
N TYR A 158 6.56 18.33 24.58
CA TYR A 158 8.02 18.21 24.46
C TYR A 158 8.64 19.08 23.36
N HIS A 159 7.93 19.33 22.26
CA HIS A 159 8.40 20.07 21.07
C HIS A 159 7.32 21.07 20.62
N ARG A 160 7.06 22.07 21.46
CA ARG A 160 5.96 23.03 21.29
C ARG A 160 6.01 23.76 19.94
N ASP A 161 7.20 24.19 19.52
CA ASP A 161 7.37 24.96 18.29
C ASP A 161 7.02 24.11 17.06
N LEU A 162 7.51 22.86 17.02
CA LEU A 162 7.14 21.88 16.00
C LEU A 162 5.64 21.57 16.02
N TYR A 163 5.03 21.41 17.20
CA TYR A 163 3.58 21.19 17.32
C TYR A 163 2.80 22.36 16.71
N ASN A 164 3.12 23.60 17.09
CA ASN A 164 2.44 24.79 16.60
C ASN A 164 2.59 24.91 15.08
N HIS A 165 3.79 24.66 14.54
CA HIS A 165 4.03 24.70 13.11
C HIS A 165 3.21 23.66 12.33
N LEU A 166 3.08 22.44 12.86
CA LEU A 166 2.20 21.42 12.27
C LEU A 166 0.72 21.79 12.40
N GLU A 167 0.30 22.37 13.53
CA GLU A 167 -1.07 22.81 13.79
C GLU A 167 -1.48 23.97 12.86
N GLU A 168 -0.61 24.98 12.69
CA GLU A 168 -0.81 26.11 11.78
C GLU A 168 -0.98 25.67 10.32
N ASN A 169 -0.34 24.56 9.94
CA ASN A 169 -0.45 23.94 8.62
C ASN A 169 -1.54 22.85 8.54
N GLU A 170 -2.35 22.67 9.59
CA GLU A 170 -3.41 21.65 9.69
C GLU A 170 -2.92 20.19 9.50
N ILE A 171 -1.68 19.91 9.90
CA ILE A 171 -1.05 18.58 9.74
C ILE A 171 -1.30 17.71 10.96
N SER A 172 -2.38 16.95 10.91
CA SER A 172 -2.68 15.92 11.93
C SER A 172 -1.69 14.73 11.83
N PRO A 173 -1.30 14.11 12.96
CA PRO A 173 -0.51 12.87 12.98
C PRO A 173 -1.08 11.75 12.11
N SER A 174 -2.41 11.69 11.94
CA SER A 174 -3.07 10.71 11.08
C SER A 174 -2.57 10.73 9.63
N LEU A 175 -2.05 11.87 9.15
CA LEU A 175 -1.59 12.05 7.77
C LEU A 175 -0.23 11.38 7.50
N TYR A 176 0.63 11.26 8.51
CA TYR A 176 2.01 10.78 8.34
C TYR A 176 2.37 9.59 9.25
N ALA A 177 1.79 9.50 10.46
CA ALA A 177 2.17 8.51 11.45
C ALA A 177 1.36 7.21 11.38
N ALA A 178 0.19 7.18 10.74
CA ALA A 178 -0.60 5.94 10.63
C ALA A 178 0.22 4.74 10.07
N PRO A 179 1.06 4.90 9.01
CA PRO A 179 1.97 3.85 8.57
C PRO A 179 3.01 3.43 9.63
N TRP A 180 3.51 4.37 10.44
CA TRP A 180 4.49 4.08 11.49
C TRP A 180 3.93 3.13 12.54
N PHE A 181 2.70 3.37 13.00
CA PHE A 181 2.02 2.53 13.97
C PHE A 181 1.57 1.20 13.37
N LEU A 182 0.91 1.22 12.21
CA LEU A 182 0.33 0.02 11.60
C LEU A 182 1.38 -0.94 11.01
N THR A 183 2.58 -0.45 10.69
CA THR A 183 3.65 -1.29 10.12
C THR A 183 4.85 -1.43 11.03
N LEU A 184 4.82 -0.79 12.22
CA LEU A 184 5.95 -0.68 13.13
C LEU A 184 7.20 -0.15 12.40
N PHE A 185 7.00 0.95 11.66
CA PHE A 185 7.95 1.63 10.77
C PHE A 185 8.42 0.84 9.54
N ALA A 186 8.03 -0.43 9.40
CA ALA A 186 8.65 -1.33 8.45
C ALA A 186 8.30 -1.08 6.98
N SER A 187 7.24 -0.32 6.68
CA SER A 187 6.90 0.02 5.29
C SER A 187 7.77 1.13 4.69
N GLN A 188 8.41 1.96 5.52
CA GLN A 188 9.11 3.16 5.06
C GLN A 188 10.59 3.17 5.46
N PHE A 189 10.94 2.57 6.60
CA PHE A 189 12.30 2.63 7.14
C PHE A 189 13.13 1.40 6.79
N SER A 190 14.45 1.53 6.85
CA SER A 190 15.38 0.43 6.58
C SER A 190 15.16 -0.76 7.53
N LEU A 191 15.25 -1.99 7.00
CA LEU A 191 15.08 -3.22 7.80
C LEU A 191 16.06 -3.31 8.98
N GLY A 192 17.25 -2.71 8.87
CA GLY A 192 18.21 -2.65 9.96
C GLY A 192 17.70 -1.83 11.14
N PHE A 193 17.16 -0.65 10.87
CA PHE A 193 16.54 0.21 11.89
C PHE A 193 15.29 -0.45 12.48
N VAL A 194 14.41 -0.98 11.64
CA VAL A 194 13.18 -1.67 12.06
C VAL A 194 13.51 -2.85 12.98
N ALA A 195 14.55 -3.64 12.67
CA ALA A 195 14.97 -4.73 13.53
C ALA A 195 15.41 -4.25 14.93
N ARG A 196 16.08 -3.08 15.01
CA ARG A 196 16.42 -2.46 16.31
C ARG A 196 15.18 -1.98 17.05
N VAL A 197 14.21 -1.38 16.36
CA VAL A 197 12.92 -1.01 16.96
C VAL A 197 12.22 -2.24 17.56
N PHE A 198 12.21 -3.37 16.85
CA PHE A 198 11.65 -4.62 17.35
C PHE A 198 12.40 -5.17 18.58
N ASP A 199 13.73 -5.05 18.63
CA ASP A 199 14.51 -5.42 19.82
C ASP A 199 13.98 -4.70 21.07
N ILE A 200 13.67 -3.41 20.95
CA ILE A 200 13.15 -2.58 22.04
C ILE A 200 11.67 -2.90 22.32
N ILE A 201 10.84 -3.12 21.30
CA ILE A 201 9.42 -3.50 21.45
C ILE A 201 9.30 -4.78 22.29
N PHE A 202 10.11 -5.79 22.03
CA PHE A 202 10.07 -7.04 22.80
C PHE A 202 10.50 -6.87 24.27
N LEU A 203 11.23 -5.79 24.59
CA LEU A 203 11.66 -5.48 25.95
C LEU A 203 10.69 -4.55 26.69
N GLN A 204 10.29 -3.45 26.06
CA GLN A 204 9.57 -2.33 26.68
C GLN A 204 8.08 -2.25 26.27
N GLY A 205 7.67 -2.95 25.21
CA GLY A 205 6.26 -3.03 24.78
C GLY A 205 5.85 -1.97 23.76
N THR A 206 4.56 -1.64 23.74
CA THR A 206 3.90 -0.84 22.68
C THR A 206 4.30 0.63 22.68
N GLU A 207 4.69 1.18 23.83
CA GLU A 207 5.07 2.60 23.97
C GLU A 207 6.30 2.99 23.13
N VAL A 208 7.12 2.01 22.73
CA VAL A 208 8.31 2.22 21.91
C VAL A 208 7.97 2.92 20.60
N ILE A 209 6.79 2.67 20.02
CA ILE A 209 6.38 3.36 18.78
C ILE A 209 6.33 4.88 18.99
N PHE A 210 5.79 5.32 20.13
CA PHE A 210 5.75 6.74 20.47
C PHE A 210 7.13 7.32 20.71
N LYS A 211 7.99 6.59 21.42
CA LYS A 211 9.38 7.02 21.66
C LYS A 211 10.12 7.23 20.35
N VAL A 212 9.99 6.28 19.42
CA VAL A 212 10.63 6.35 18.10
C VAL A 212 10.03 7.48 17.28
N ALA A 213 8.70 7.61 17.22
CA ALA A 213 8.04 8.68 16.48
C ALA A 213 8.43 10.08 16.99
N LEU A 214 8.46 10.27 18.30
CA LEU A 214 8.86 11.54 18.92
C LEU A 214 10.34 11.85 18.64
N SER A 215 11.23 10.86 18.82
CA SER A 215 12.67 11.02 18.56
C SER A 215 12.97 11.32 17.07
N LEU A 216 12.26 10.66 16.15
CA LEU A 216 12.35 10.92 14.71
C LEU A 216 11.99 12.37 14.37
N LEU A 217 10.85 12.85 14.88
CA LEU A 217 10.37 14.20 14.64
C LEU A 217 11.30 15.24 15.26
N SER A 218 11.75 15.03 16.50
CA SER A 218 12.68 15.94 17.17
C SER A 218 14.06 15.98 16.53
N SER A 219 14.53 14.86 15.97
CA SER A 219 15.87 14.79 15.39
C SER A 219 15.96 15.58 14.08
N GLN A 220 14.84 15.74 13.36
CA GLN A 220 14.77 16.49 12.11
C GLN A 220 13.90 17.75 12.23
N GLU A 221 13.65 18.20 13.46
CA GLU A 221 12.79 19.36 13.75
C GLU A 221 13.21 20.59 12.94
N THR A 222 14.50 20.91 12.91
CA THR A 222 15.03 22.07 12.15
C THR A 222 14.64 22.03 10.68
N LEU A 223 14.72 20.86 10.03
CA LEU A 223 14.39 20.72 8.60
C LEU A 223 12.87 20.75 8.35
N ILE A 224 12.08 20.23 9.30
CA ILE A 224 10.62 20.30 9.21
C ILE A 224 10.18 21.76 9.30
N MET A 225 10.76 22.54 10.21
CA MET A 225 10.44 23.97 10.40
C MET A 225 10.81 24.85 9.19
N GLU A 226 11.72 24.39 8.31
CA GLU A 226 12.06 25.08 7.06
C GLU A 226 10.98 24.89 5.97
N CYS A 227 10.07 23.92 6.13
CA CYS A 227 9.02 23.64 5.17
C CYS A 227 7.77 24.50 5.44
N GLU A 228 7.46 25.47 4.58
CA GLU A 228 6.35 26.41 4.85
C GLU A 228 4.96 25.96 4.36
N SER A 229 4.86 24.90 3.56
CA SER A 229 3.60 24.47 2.95
C SER A 229 3.20 23.06 3.39
N PHE A 230 1.89 22.82 3.50
CA PHE A 230 1.30 21.51 3.77
C PHE A 230 1.92 20.39 2.93
N GLU A 231 2.04 20.60 1.60
CA GLU A 231 2.57 19.59 0.67
C GLU A 231 4.04 19.28 0.96
N ASN A 232 4.86 20.31 1.14
CA ASN A 232 6.29 20.14 1.41
C ASN A 232 6.54 19.43 2.75
N ILE A 233 5.80 19.80 3.80
CA ILE A 233 5.94 19.17 5.12
C ILE A 233 5.52 17.69 5.03
N VAL A 234 4.38 17.39 4.42
CA VAL A 234 3.90 16.00 4.30
C VAL A 234 4.84 15.15 3.43
N GLU A 235 5.37 15.71 2.35
CA GLU A 235 6.37 15.04 1.51
C GLU A 235 7.66 14.77 2.28
N PHE A 236 8.17 15.77 3.03
CA PHE A 236 9.35 15.60 3.88
C PHE A 236 9.15 14.46 4.89
N LEU A 237 8.03 14.47 5.63
CA LEU A 237 7.74 13.46 6.66
C LEU A 237 7.58 12.05 6.09
N LYS A 238 7.07 11.92 4.85
CA LYS A 238 6.79 10.62 4.22
C LYS A 238 7.95 10.04 3.42
N SER A 239 8.76 10.89 2.80
CA SER A 239 9.76 10.50 1.80
C SER A 239 11.19 10.81 2.25
N THR A 240 11.43 11.98 2.81
CA THR A 240 12.79 12.42 3.20
C THR A 240 13.18 11.89 4.58
N LEU A 241 12.27 11.97 5.55
CA LEU A 241 12.52 11.54 6.92
C LEU A 241 12.91 10.04 7.00
N PRO A 242 12.30 9.10 6.25
CA PRO A 242 12.74 7.70 6.28
C PRO A 242 14.14 7.43 5.68
N ASP A 243 14.69 8.34 4.86
CA ASP A 243 15.99 8.21 4.18
C ASP A 243 17.18 8.72 5.03
N MET A 244 17.00 8.83 6.35
CA MET A 244 18.10 9.22 7.26
C MET A 244 19.26 8.23 7.22
N ASN A 245 20.46 8.75 7.48
CA ASN A 245 21.67 7.95 7.47
C ASN A 245 21.76 7.06 8.72
N THR A 246 22.61 6.02 8.66
CA THR A 246 22.79 5.05 9.76
C THR A 246 23.23 5.69 11.08
N SER A 247 23.99 6.80 11.04
CA SER A 247 24.48 7.48 12.24
C SER A 247 23.34 8.18 12.99
N GLU A 248 22.43 8.83 12.26
CA GLU A 248 21.22 9.43 12.83
C GLU A 248 20.30 8.36 13.41
N MET A 249 20.08 7.27 12.67
CA MET A 249 19.26 6.15 13.15
C MET A 249 19.80 5.55 14.46
N GLU A 250 21.12 5.41 14.62
CA GLU A 250 21.72 4.88 15.86
C GLU A 250 21.56 5.85 17.05
N LYS A 251 21.64 7.16 16.80
CA LYS A 251 21.35 8.18 17.82
C LYS A 251 19.89 8.11 18.27
N ILE A 252 18.95 7.98 17.33
CA ILE A 252 17.52 7.82 17.61
C ILE A 252 17.29 6.58 18.47
N ILE A 253 17.87 5.44 18.10
CA ILE A 253 17.76 4.21 18.91
C ILE A 253 18.28 4.46 20.33
N THR A 254 19.44 5.08 20.49
CA THR A 254 20.01 5.39 21.82
C THR A 254 19.08 6.29 22.65
N GLN A 255 18.52 7.34 22.06
CA GLN A 255 17.57 8.23 22.73
C GLN A 255 16.30 7.49 23.16
N VAL A 256 15.76 6.63 22.28
CA VAL A 256 14.56 5.82 22.55
C VAL A 256 14.75 4.88 23.75
N PHE A 257 15.95 4.31 23.92
CA PHE A 257 16.25 3.43 25.06
C PHE A 257 16.17 4.14 26.42
N GLU A 258 16.48 5.44 26.46
CA GLU A 258 16.55 6.27 27.67
C GLU A 258 15.26 7.05 27.94
N MET A 259 14.38 7.16 26.94
CA MET A 259 13.15 7.93 27.02
C MET A 259 12.09 7.24 27.90
N ASP A 260 11.54 7.99 28.85
CA ASP A 260 10.41 7.60 29.69
C ASP A 260 9.22 8.55 29.46
N ILE A 261 8.15 8.01 28.89
CA ILE A 261 6.90 8.72 28.55
C ILE A 261 5.66 7.94 29.00
N SER A 262 5.81 6.87 29.79
CA SER A 262 4.70 5.94 30.10
C SER A 262 3.57 6.64 30.86
N LYS A 263 3.92 7.55 31.78
CA LYS A 263 2.95 8.32 32.59
C LYS A 263 2.16 9.31 31.73
N GLN A 264 2.85 9.99 30.82
CA GLN A 264 2.29 10.96 29.89
C GLN A 264 1.30 10.28 28.95
N LEU A 265 1.70 9.14 28.34
CA LEU A 265 0.82 8.36 27.48
C LEU A 265 -0.46 7.96 28.20
N HIS A 266 -0.37 7.48 29.45
CA HIS A 266 -1.56 7.13 30.21
C HIS A 266 -2.44 8.34 30.53
N ALA A 267 -1.84 9.48 30.90
CA ALA A 267 -2.57 10.71 31.16
C ALA A 267 -3.34 11.18 29.90
N TYR A 268 -2.69 11.15 28.73
CA TYR A 268 -3.33 11.55 27.47
C TYR A 268 -4.40 10.56 27.00
N GLU A 269 -4.28 9.26 27.30
CA GLU A 269 -5.35 8.28 27.04
C GLU A 269 -6.61 8.63 27.84
N VAL A 270 -6.44 8.96 29.13
CA VAL A 270 -7.55 9.41 29.99
C VAL A 270 -8.11 10.74 29.51
N GLU A 271 -7.26 11.71 29.18
CA GLU A 271 -7.65 13.01 28.62
C GLU A 271 -8.54 12.84 27.38
N TYR A 272 -8.14 11.97 26.45
CA TYR A 272 -8.91 11.69 25.24
C TYR A 272 -10.31 11.13 25.54
N HIS A 273 -10.41 10.20 26.49
CA HIS A 273 -11.71 9.64 26.87
C HIS A 273 -12.63 10.68 27.52
N VAL A 274 -12.09 11.54 28.39
CA VAL A 274 -12.86 12.64 28.99
C VAL A 274 -13.35 13.61 27.93
N LEU A 275 -12.51 13.99 26.96
CA LEU A 275 -12.90 14.87 25.86
C LEU A 275 -14.00 14.27 24.99
N GLN A 276 -13.93 12.95 24.70
CA GLN A 276 -14.97 12.24 23.96
C GLN A 276 -16.30 12.21 24.72
N ASP A 277 -16.27 11.97 26.03
CA ASP A 277 -17.46 11.96 26.87
C ASP A 277 -18.10 13.36 26.96
N GLU A 278 -17.31 14.43 27.12
CA GLU A 278 -17.79 15.82 27.12
C GLU A 278 -18.41 16.23 25.76
N LEU A 279 -17.82 15.79 24.65
CA LEU A 279 -18.37 16.00 23.30
C LEU A 279 -19.71 15.27 23.12
N GLN A 280 -19.86 14.07 23.70
CA GLN A 280 -21.13 13.35 23.68
C GLN A 280 -22.17 14.00 24.60
N GLU A 281 -21.80 14.42 25.81
CA GLU A 281 -22.71 15.09 26.76
C GLU A 281 -23.19 16.46 26.24
N SER A 282 -22.31 17.24 25.60
CA SER A 282 -22.70 18.50 24.95
C SER A 282 -23.64 18.30 23.76
N SER A 283 -23.56 17.16 23.07
CA SER A 283 -24.51 16.73 22.04
C SER A 283 -25.90 16.42 22.63
N TYR A 284 -25.98 15.86 23.85
CA TYR A 284 -27.26 15.62 24.54
C TYR A 284 -27.88 16.87 25.17
N ALA A 285 -27.06 17.87 25.55
CA ALA A 285 -27.55 19.13 26.12
C ALA A 285 -28.16 20.09 25.08
N CYS A 286 -27.93 19.84 23.77
CA CYS A 286 -28.54 20.56 22.67
C CYS A 286 -29.76 19.76 22.15
N GLU A 287 -30.93 19.93 22.77
CA GLU A 287 -32.22 19.36 22.32
C GLU A 287 -32.73 19.97 20.99
N ASP A 288 -31.86 20.13 19.99
CA ASP A 288 -32.21 20.30 18.58
C ASP A 288 -31.48 19.20 17.79
N SER A 289 -31.86 17.93 18.00
CA SER A 289 -31.33 16.77 17.28
C SER A 289 -32.01 16.53 15.91
N GLU A 290 -33.14 17.20 15.65
CA GLU A 290 -33.83 17.12 14.36
C GLU A 290 -32.99 17.55 13.14
N PRO A 291 -32.15 18.60 13.19
CA PRO A 291 -31.32 19.02 12.07
C PRO A 291 -30.17 18.04 11.80
N LEU A 292 -29.55 17.48 12.84
CA LEU A 292 -28.38 16.61 12.70
C LEU A 292 -28.74 15.25 12.10
N GLU A 293 -29.84 14.64 12.54
CA GLU A 293 -30.33 13.40 11.90
C GLU A 293 -30.75 13.62 10.45
N LYS A 294 -31.34 14.78 10.12
CA LYS A 294 -31.68 15.14 8.73
C LYS A 294 -30.43 15.32 7.89
N LEU A 295 -29.39 15.97 8.44
CA LEU A 295 -28.08 16.13 7.79
C LEU A 295 -27.36 14.80 7.61
N GLU A 296 -27.42 13.90 8.60
CA GLU A 296 -26.78 12.58 8.53
C GLU A 296 -27.45 11.66 7.50
N ARG A 297 -28.79 11.71 7.40
CA ARG A 297 -29.55 11.05 6.33
C ARG A 297 -29.19 11.63 4.96
N ALA A 298 -29.13 12.96 4.83
CA ALA A 298 -28.75 13.61 3.58
C ALA A 298 -27.31 13.28 3.17
N ASN A 299 -26.38 13.23 4.12
CA ASN A 299 -24.97 12.91 3.89
C ASN A 299 -24.80 11.42 3.51
N SER A 300 -25.57 10.52 4.14
CA SER A 300 -25.64 9.11 3.74
C SER A 300 -26.19 8.93 2.33
N GLN A 301 -27.18 9.73 1.95
CA GLN A 301 -27.77 9.72 0.61
C GLN A 301 -26.81 10.28 -0.46
N LEU A 302 -26.12 11.38 -0.14
CA LEU A 302 -25.05 11.95 -0.99
C LEU A 302 -23.88 11.00 -1.15
N LYS A 303 -23.46 10.28 -0.09
CA LYS A 303 -22.44 9.24 -0.19
C LYS A 303 -22.84 8.13 -1.16
N ARG A 304 -24.08 7.67 -1.11
CA ARG A 304 -24.60 6.68 -2.09
C ARG A 304 -24.59 7.24 -3.51
N GLN A 305 -25.04 8.47 -3.71
CA GLN A 305 -25.02 9.11 -5.03
C GLN A 305 -23.60 9.29 -5.58
N ASN A 306 -22.64 9.65 -4.73
CA ASN A 306 -21.24 9.76 -5.11
C ASN A 306 -20.65 8.40 -5.50
N MET A 307 -21.01 7.32 -4.80
CA MET A 307 -20.59 5.96 -5.19
C MET A 307 -21.18 5.55 -6.55
N ASP A 308 -22.46 5.81 -6.81
CA ASP A 308 -23.09 5.54 -8.10
C ASP A 308 -22.46 6.37 -9.24
N LEU A 309 -22.12 7.64 -8.97
CA LEU A 309 -21.46 8.51 -9.94
C LEU A 309 -20.02 8.06 -10.21
N LEU A 310 -19.29 7.62 -9.19
CA LEU A 310 -17.96 7.03 -9.33
C LEU A 310 -17.98 5.75 -10.18
N GLU A 311 -18.98 4.88 -9.96
CA GLU A 311 -19.16 3.68 -10.78
C GLU A 311 -19.47 4.04 -12.24
N LYS A 312 -20.39 4.98 -12.48
CA LYS A 312 -20.68 5.50 -13.83
C LYS A 312 -19.46 6.12 -14.49
N LEU A 313 -18.63 6.85 -13.73
CA LEU A 313 -17.40 7.45 -14.21
C LEU A 313 -16.37 6.37 -14.59
N GLN A 314 -16.20 5.32 -13.77
CA GLN A 314 -15.35 4.18 -14.10
C GLN A 314 -15.79 3.47 -15.38
N VAL A 315 -17.09 3.23 -15.54
CA VAL A 315 -17.64 2.62 -16.77
C VAL A 315 -17.40 3.51 -17.98
N ALA A 316 -17.58 4.83 -17.85
CA ALA A 316 -17.30 5.78 -18.92
C ALA A 316 -15.81 5.81 -19.29
N HIS A 317 -14.89 5.83 -18.31
CA HIS A 317 -13.45 5.78 -18.55
C HIS A 317 -13.03 4.47 -19.25
N ALA A 318 -13.54 3.32 -18.82
CA ALA A 318 -13.27 2.04 -19.48
C ALA A 318 -13.75 2.05 -20.94
N LYS A 319 -14.90 2.68 -21.21
CA LYS A 319 -15.43 2.83 -22.57
C LYS A 319 -14.58 3.77 -23.43
N ILE A 320 -14.13 4.90 -22.88
CA ILE A 320 -13.23 5.84 -23.56
C ILE A 320 -11.93 5.13 -23.92
N GLN A 321 -11.30 4.43 -22.97
CA GLN A 321 -10.05 3.71 -23.20
C GLN A 321 -10.19 2.62 -24.28
N ALA A 322 -11.32 1.91 -24.31
CA ALA A 322 -11.61 0.94 -25.37
C ALA A 322 -11.77 1.61 -26.74
N LEU A 323 -12.42 2.77 -26.81
CA LEU A 323 -12.57 3.54 -28.04
C LEU A 323 -11.24 4.12 -28.53
N GLU A 324 -10.40 4.62 -27.63
CA GLU A 324 -9.06 5.14 -27.94
C GLU A 324 -8.18 4.04 -28.53
N SER A 325 -8.15 2.86 -27.91
CA SER A 325 -7.41 1.70 -28.43
C SER A 325 -7.91 1.28 -29.82
N ASN A 326 -9.23 1.30 -30.04
CA ASN A 326 -9.80 1.03 -31.35
C ASN A 326 -9.40 2.07 -32.39
N LEU A 327 -9.36 3.35 -32.02
CA LEU A 327 -8.97 4.44 -32.91
C LEU A 327 -7.48 4.34 -33.29
N GLU A 328 -6.61 4.00 -32.34
CA GLU A 328 -5.19 3.75 -32.59
C GLU A 328 -4.99 2.55 -33.55
N ASN A 329 -5.76 1.48 -33.36
CA ASN A 329 -5.76 0.32 -34.26
C ASN A 329 -6.23 0.68 -35.69
N ILE A 330 -7.21 1.58 -35.83
CA ILE A 330 -7.65 2.06 -37.15
C ILE A 330 -6.57 2.94 -37.78
N LEU A 331 -5.97 3.86 -37.01
CA LEU A 331 -4.94 4.78 -37.50
C LEU A 331 -3.71 4.02 -38.00
N THR A 332 -3.27 2.98 -37.28
CA THR A 332 -2.16 2.11 -37.70
C THR A 332 -2.47 1.29 -38.95
N ARG A 333 -3.74 0.90 -39.17
CA ARG A 333 -4.17 0.26 -40.42
C ARG A 333 -4.18 1.26 -41.58
N GLU A 334 -4.65 2.47 -41.34
CA GLU A 334 -4.70 3.54 -42.34
C GLU A 334 -3.29 3.91 -42.81
N THR A 335 -2.32 4.06 -41.89
CA THR A 335 -0.92 4.35 -42.25
C THR A 335 -0.30 3.23 -43.09
N LYS A 336 -0.53 1.96 -42.72
CA LYS A 336 -0.10 0.79 -43.52
C LYS A 336 -0.72 0.77 -44.92
N MET A 337 -2.00 1.11 -45.02
CA MET A 337 -2.69 1.15 -46.32
C MET A 337 -2.18 2.31 -47.18
N LYS A 338 -1.94 3.48 -46.59
CA LYS A 338 -1.31 4.63 -47.26
C LYS A 338 0.10 4.30 -47.76
N SER A 339 0.92 3.58 -46.97
CA SER A 339 2.25 3.16 -47.45
C SER A 339 2.15 2.18 -48.61
N LEU A 340 1.21 1.23 -48.56
CA LEU A 340 1.01 0.25 -49.63
C LEU A 340 0.57 0.94 -50.93
N ILE A 341 -0.35 1.90 -50.85
CA ILE A 341 -0.79 2.68 -52.03
C ILE A 341 0.40 3.41 -52.66
N ARG A 342 1.25 4.05 -51.85
CA ARG A 342 2.45 4.73 -52.39
C ARG A 342 3.41 3.76 -53.10
N THR A 343 3.60 2.55 -52.56
CA THR A 343 4.43 1.52 -53.20
C THR A 343 3.82 1.09 -54.53
N LEU A 344 2.52 0.81 -54.57
CA LEU A 344 1.82 0.42 -55.80
C LEU A 344 1.84 1.54 -56.86
N GLU A 345 1.74 2.80 -56.46
CA GLU A 345 1.88 3.95 -57.37
C GLU A 345 3.29 4.05 -57.96
N GLN A 346 4.33 3.79 -57.17
CA GLN A 346 5.71 3.73 -57.64
C GLN A 346 5.93 2.58 -58.63
N GLU A 347 5.41 1.39 -58.32
CA GLU A 347 5.47 0.22 -59.23
C GLU A 347 4.73 0.49 -60.53
N LYS A 348 3.52 1.07 -60.46
CA LYS A 348 2.75 1.46 -61.65
C LYS A 348 3.52 2.43 -62.53
N MET A 349 4.14 3.45 -61.94
CA MET A 349 4.99 4.41 -62.65
C MET A 349 6.21 3.74 -63.30
N ALA A 350 6.84 2.78 -62.60
CA ALA A 350 7.96 2.01 -63.15
C ALA A 350 7.51 1.15 -64.34
N HIS A 351 6.41 0.40 -64.20
CA HIS A 351 5.84 -0.41 -65.28
C HIS A 351 5.43 0.45 -66.49
N GLN A 352 4.83 1.62 -66.28
CA GLN A 352 4.49 2.54 -67.38
C GLN A 352 5.74 2.99 -68.14
N LYS A 353 6.82 3.35 -67.45
CA LYS A 353 8.10 3.68 -68.09
C LYS A 353 8.68 2.51 -68.88
N THR A 354 8.64 1.29 -68.32
CA THR A 354 9.10 0.09 -69.02
C THR A 354 8.26 -0.18 -70.28
N VAL A 355 6.94 -0.04 -70.20
CA VAL A 355 6.05 -0.20 -71.36
C VAL A 355 6.36 0.85 -72.42
N GLU A 356 6.57 2.12 -72.05
CA GLU A 356 6.96 3.17 -73.00
C GLU A 356 8.31 2.87 -73.68
N GLN A 357 9.29 2.37 -72.93
CA GLN A 357 10.58 1.95 -73.50
C GLN A 357 10.41 0.78 -74.47
N ILE A 358 9.63 -0.24 -74.10
CA ILE A 358 9.32 -1.38 -74.98
C ILE A 358 8.62 -0.89 -76.25
N ARG A 359 7.63 0.01 -76.14
CA ARG A 359 6.93 0.60 -77.30
C ARG A 359 7.89 1.33 -78.25
N LYS A 360 8.92 2.00 -77.75
CA LYS A 360 9.92 2.68 -78.59
C LYS A 360 10.84 1.71 -79.36
N LEU A 361 11.00 0.48 -78.88
CA LEU A 361 11.88 -0.54 -79.47
C LEU A 361 11.13 -1.49 -80.43
N LEU A 362 9.79 -1.41 -80.50
CA LEU A 362 8.95 -2.28 -81.32
C LEU A 362 8.71 -1.72 -82.74
N PRO A 363 8.79 -2.54 -83.79
CA PRO A 363 8.38 -2.17 -85.15
C PRO A 363 6.89 -1.81 -85.22
N ALA A 364 6.50 -0.87 -86.09
CA ALA A 364 5.13 -0.35 -86.19
C ALA A 364 4.05 -1.45 -86.42
N ASP A 365 4.40 -2.52 -87.15
CA ASP A 365 3.49 -3.64 -87.45
C ASP A 365 3.20 -4.53 -86.22
N ALA A 366 4.12 -4.58 -85.24
CA ALA A 366 3.95 -5.36 -84.01
C ALA A 366 3.11 -4.61 -82.95
N LEU A 367 3.15 -3.27 -82.96
CA LEU A 367 2.36 -2.40 -82.07
C LEU A 367 0.85 -2.50 -82.37
N ALA A 368 0.47 -2.51 -83.65
CA ALA A 368 -0.93 -2.61 -84.07
C ALA A 368 -1.60 -3.93 -83.63
N ASN A 369 -0.85 -5.04 -83.69
CA ASN A 369 -1.34 -6.35 -83.22
C ASN A 369 -1.49 -6.41 -81.69
N CYS A 370 -0.64 -5.71 -80.92
CA CYS A 370 -0.75 -5.66 -79.46
C CYS A 370 -1.95 -4.85 -78.96
N GLU A 371 -2.31 -3.75 -79.65
CA GLU A 371 -3.47 -2.92 -79.28
C GLU A 371 -4.81 -3.63 -79.52
N LEU A 372 -4.89 -4.49 -80.55
CA LEU A 372 -6.03 -5.38 -80.79
C LEU A 372 -6.19 -6.40 -79.65
N LEU A 373 -5.10 -7.03 -79.21
CA LEU A 373 -5.10 -8.00 -78.10
C LEU A 373 -5.44 -7.36 -76.73
N LEU A 374 -5.04 -6.12 -76.48
CA LEU A 374 -5.39 -5.38 -75.25
C LEU A 374 -6.87 -4.97 -75.20
N ARG A 375 -7.50 -4.72 -76.35
CA ARG A 375 -8.96 -4.48 -76.42
C ARG A 375 -9.75 -5.73 -76.04
N ASP A 376 -9.31 -6.91 -76.46
CA ASP A 376 -10.00 -8.17 -76.17
C ASP A 376 -9.91 -8.58 -74.67
N LEU A 377 -8.85 -8.20 -73.96
CA LEU A 377 -8.69 -8.45 -72.52
C LEU A 377 -9.54 -7.51 -71.63
N SER A 378 -10.03 -6.39 -72.16
CA SER A 378 -10.84 -5.41 -71.41
C SER A 378 -12.34 -5.75 -71.30
N CYS A 379 -12.76 -6.87 -71.92
CA CYS A 379 -14.11 -7.42 -71.79
C CYS A 379 -14.27 -8.22 -70.48
N ASN A 380 -14.91 -7.59 -69.49
CA ASN A 380 -15.13 -8.04 -68.11
C ASN A 380 -15.97 -9.35 -67.99
N PRO A 381 -15.54 -10.40 -67.26
CA PRO A 381 -16.35 -11.61 -67.02
C PRO A 381 -17.43 -11.50 -65.92
N ASN A 382 -17.50 -10.40 -65.16
CA ASN A 382 -18.25 -10.35 -63.88
C ASN A 382 -19.71 -9.83 -63.93
N ASN A 383 -20.36 -9.78 -65.10
CA ASN A 383 -21.78 -9.40 -65.20
C ASN A 383 -22.77 -10.58 -65.11
N LYS A 384 -22.35 -11.77 -64.63
CA LYS A 384 -23.22 -12.94 -64.43
C LYS A 384 -23.25 -13.42 -62.97
N ALA A 385 -23.62 -12.57 -62.01
CA ALA A 385 -24.04 -13.02 -60.68
C ALA A 385 -24.78 -11.92 -59.88
N LYS A 386 -25.97 -11.53 -60.34
CA LYS A 386 -26.95 -10.80 -59.50
C LYS A 386 -28.36 -11.30 -59.83
N ILE A 387 -28.71 -12.47 -59.31
CA ILE A 387 -30.10 -12.94 -59.17
C ILE A 387 -30.18 -13.61 -57.80
N GLY A 388 -31.10 -13.15 -56.94
CA GLY A 388 -31.66 -13.99 -55.89
C GLY A 388 -31.61 -13.44 -54.45
N SER A 389 -32.75 -12.87 -54.05
CA SER A 389 -33.37 -12.89 -52.71
C SER A 389 -32.70 -12.20 -51.52
N LYS A 390 -33.25 -11.03 -51.20
CA LYS A 390 -33.79 -10.69 -49.87
C LYS A 390 -35.33 -10.85 -49.94
N PRO A 391 -36.09 -10.88 -48.82
CA PRO A 391 -35.74 -10.53 -47.44
C PRO A 391 -35.32 -11.69 -46.56
#